data_AF-A0A3D4JGK3-F1
#
_entry.id   AF-A0A3D4JGK3-F1
#
_cell.length_a   1.000
_cell.length_b   1.000
_cell.length_c   1.000
_cell.angle_alpha   90.00
_cell.angle_beta   90.00
_cell.angle_gamma   90.00
#
_symmetry.space_group_name_H-M   'P 1'
#
loop_
_entity.id
_entity.type
_entity.pdbx_description
1 polymer ?
#
loop_
_entity_poly.entity_id
_entity_poly.type
_entity_poly.pdbx_seq_one_letter_code
_entity_poly.pdbx_strand_id
1 'polypeptide(L)'
;MKKALFTLITLLSLLVLTTGTVLAAPLADGYLTLREVRNDVNGDVIFVFDIVGEFSKSDFKNGFVFFADEKFPMGCHLEGSVLQCTTSRATAGQYVTVNIGGFIFWAFVPERGSAEASESSEYCYGVYDVYYDESSETHSWQQFETHCQDAPANYGDLLEDYVNPDLGFPSDYEFLPNSPQCYANPVVGNAYYGVCPS
;
A
#
# COMPACT_ATOMS: atom_id res chain seq x y z
N MET A 1 9.86 1.73 67.91
CA MET A 1 10.48 1.61 66.55
C MET A 1 9.62 0.83 65.55
N LYS A 2 8.84 -0.18 65.94
CA LYS A 2 7.97 -0.96 65.02
C LYS A 2 6.93 -0.11 64.26
N LYS A 3 6.36 0.93 64.88
CA LYS A 3 5.38 1.82 64.24
C LYS A 3 5.97 2.68 63.12
N ALA A 4 7.23 3.11 63.26
CA ALA A 4 7.95 3.90 62.25
C ALA A 4 8.33 3.05 61.03
N LEU A 5 8.66 1.78 61.26
CA LEU A 5 8.96 0.83 60.16
C LEU A 5 7.71 0.54 59.32
N PHE A 6 6.55 0.37 59.95
CA PHE A 6 5.28 0.16 59.24
C PHE A 6 4.86 1.38 58.42
N THR A 7 5.11 2.61 58.92
CA THR A 7 4.82 3.84 58.17
C THR A 7 5.77 4.00 56.98
N LEU A 8 7.06 3.67 57.14
CA LEU A 8 8.02 3.73 56.05
C LEU A 8 7.67 2.74 54.92
N ILE A 9 7.28 1.50 55.27
CA ILE A 9 6.92 0.46 54.30
C ILE A 9 5.64 0.82 53.53
N THR A 10 4.63 1.37 54.21
CA THR A 10 3.39 1.83 53.56
C THR A 10 3.61 3.06 52.68
N LEU A 11 4.50 3.97 53.08
CA LEU A 11 4.88 5.11 52.25
C LEU A 11 5.66 4.66 50.99
N LEU A 12 6.56 3.68 51.14
CA LEU A 12 7.33 3.12 50.03
C LEU A 12 6.43 2.34 49.05
N SER A 13 5.42 1.61 49.54
CA SER A 13 4.48 0.89 48.69
C SER A 13 3.54 1.82 47.92
N LEU A 14 3.18 2.98 48.48
CA LEU A 14 2.43 4.01 47.73
C LEU A 14 3.31 4.69 46.67
N LEU A 15 4.62 4.84 46.91
CA LEU A 15 5.53 5.47 45.95
C LEU A 15 5.72 4.63 44.68
N VAL A 16 5.76 3.30 44.82
CA VAL A 16 5.88 2.36 43.67
C VAL A 16 4.66 2.39 42.74
N LEU A 17 3.47 2.76 43.26
CA LEU A 17 2.26 2.90 42.45
C LEU A 17 2.25 4.20 41.62
N THR A 18 3.06 5.19 41.97
CA THR A 18 3.14 6.47 41.23
C THR A 18 4.10 6.45 40.04
N THR A 19 5.04 5.49 40.00
CA THR A 19 6.01 5.37 38.89
C THR A 19 5.69 4.25 37.91
N GLY A 20 4.66 3.43 38.19
CA GLY A 20 4.26 2.28 37.36
C GLY A 20 3.27 2.60 36.24
N THR A 21 2.73 3.82 36.19
CA THR A 21 1.98 4.26 35.01
C THR A 21 2.94 4.99 34.09
N VAL A 22 3.62 4.24 33.23
CA VAL A 22 4.00 4.77 31.92
C VAL A 22 2.67 5.00 31.20
N LEU A 23 1.97 6.08 31.58
CA LEU A 23 0.99 6.67 30.71
C LEU A 23 1.75 6.91 29.43
N ALA A 24 1.32 6.26 28.34
CA ALA A 24 1.70 6.65 27.01
C ALA A 24 1.66 8.18 27.00
N ALA A 25 2.83 8.80 26.81
CA ALA A 25 2.93 10.24 26.79
C ALA A 25 1.81 10.77 25.87
N PRO A 26 1.12 11.86 26.24
CA PRO A 26 0.19 12.49 25.31
C PRO A 26 0.93 12.65 23.99
N LEU A 27 0.36 12.06 22.92
CA LEU A 27 0.91 12.11 21.57
C LEU A 27 1.38 13.54 21.33
N ALA A 28 2.71 13.69 21.21
CA ALA A 28 3.35 14.96 20.96
C ALA A 28 2.61 15.67 19.82
N ASP A 29 2.21 16.93 20.02
CA ASP A 29 1.30 17.82 19.25
C ASP A 29 1.19 17.60 17.72
N GLY A 30 0.89 16.38 17.30
CA GLY A 30 1.07 15.95 15.94
C GLY A 30 0.68 14.50 15.73
N TYR A 31 0.37 14.18 14.48
CA TYR A 31 -0.06 12.86 14.07
C TYR A 31 0.50 12.54 12.68
N LEU A 32 0.60 11.25 12.41
CA LEU A 32 0.96 10.71 11.12
C LEU A 32 -0.28 10.05 10.50
N THR A 33 -0.50 10.31 9.22
CA THR A 33 -1.49 9.61 8.41
C THR A 33 -0.77 8.79 7.36
N LEU A 34 -1.01 7.48 7.32
CA LEU A 34 -0.50 6.65 6.24
C LEU A 34 -1.26 6.99 4.96
N ARG A 35 -0.55 7.57 4.00
CA ARG A 35 -1.08 8.02 2.71
C ARG A 35 -0.99 6.93 1.66
N GLU A 36 0.14 6.24 1.60
CA GLU A 36 0.45 5.30 0.52
C GLU A 36 1.39 4.20 0.99
N VAL A 37 1.21 3.00 0.44
CA VAL A 37 2.17 1.88 0.52
C VAL A 37 2.42 1.38 -0.89
N ARG A 38 3.67 1.43 -1.34
CA ARG A 38 4.05 0.99 -2.68
C ARG A 38 5.29 0.10 -2.68
N ASN A 39 5.43 -0.65 -3.75
CA ASN A 39 6.55 -1.56 -3.97
C ASN A 39 7.09 -1.37 -5.39
N ASP A 40 8.05 -0.45 -5.52
CA ASP A 40 8.56 0.00 -6.81
C ASP A 40 9.39 -1.09 -7.52
N VAL A 41 9.25 -1.16 -8.84
CA VAL A 41 9.89 -2.19 -9.69
C VAL A 41 11.40 -2.26 -9.48
N ASN A 42 12.07 -1.15 -9.16
CA ASN A 42 13.52 -1.10 -8.91
C ASN A 42 13.87 -0.72 -7.47
N GLY A 43 12.88 -0.52 -6.59
CA GLY A 43 13.03 0.07 -5.26
C GLY A 43 12.72 -0.88 -4.10
N ASP A 44 12.96 -0.42 -2.89
CA ASP A 44 12.51 -1.07 -1.65
C ASP A 44 10.99 -0.88 -1.46
N VAL A 45 10.39 -1.52 -0.47
CA VAL A 45 8.98 -1.24 -0.08
C VAL A 45 8.93 0.13 0.57
N ILE A 46 8.03 1.00 0.13
CA ILE A 46 7.94 2.41 0.54
C ILE A 46 6.59 2.66 1.22
N PHE A 47 6.64 3.29 2.38
CA PHE A 47 5.50 3.84 3.10
C PHE A 47 5.60 5.37 3.05
N VAL A 48 4.52 6.04 2.64
CA VAL A 48 4.42 7.49 2.61
C VAL A 48 3.41 7.94 3.65
N PHE A 49 3.81 8.87 4.50
CA PHE A 49 2.97 9.45 5.53
C PHE A 49 2.87 10.95 5.37
N ASP A 50 1.68 11.48 5.61
CA ASP A 50 1.51 12.90 5.88
C ASP A 50 1.71 13.17 7.36
N ILE A 51 2.42 14.24 7.66
CA ILE A 51 2.73 14.71 9.00
C ILE A 51 1.99 16.01 9.26
N VAL A 52 1.31 16.06 10.40
CA VAL A 52 0.83 17.30 11.00
C VAL A 52 1.45 17.43 12.38
N GLY A 53 2.04 18.59 12.68
CA GLY A 53 2.75 18.85 13.93
C GLY A 53 4.25 19.04 13.75
N GLU A 54 4.96 19.29 14.85
CA GLU A 54 6.41 19.50 14.84
C GLU A 54 7.15 18.19 15.12
N PHE A 55 7.75 17.61 14.08
CA PHE A 55 8.61 16.43 14.19
C PHE A 55 10.03 16.73 13.71
N SER A 56 10.99 16.11 14.38
CA SER A 56 12.40 16.13 14.02
C SER A 56 12.79 14.84 13.29
N LYS A 57 13.87 14.87 12.52
CA LYS A 57 14.43 13.66 11.88
C LYS A 57 14.79 12.56 12.88
N SER A 58 15.09 12.92 14.14
CA SER A 58 15.40 11.95 15.20
C SER A 58 14.21 11.10 15.61
N ASP A 59 13.00 11.62 15.50
CA ASP A 59 11.78 10.93 15.93
C ASP A 59 11.50 9.69 15.07
N PHE A 60 12.09 9.65 13.87
CA PHE A 60 11.86 8.61 12.87
C PHE A 60 13.03 7.60 12.73
N LYS A 61 14.12 7.74 13.50
CA LYS A 61 15.35 6.93 13.32
C LYS A 61 15.20 5.44 13.64
N ASN A 62 14.21 5.06 14.44
CA ASN A 62 14.05 3.69 14.95
C ASN A 62 12.79 3.01 14.42
N GLY A 63 12.27 3.48 13.28
CA GLY A 63 11.12 2.84 12.66
C GLY A 63 11.41 1.40 12.28
N PHE A 64 10.36 0.58 12.23
CA PHE A 64 10.45 -0.79 11.75
C PHE A 64 9.12 -1.33 11.26
N VAL A 65 9.20 -2.32 10.39
CA VAL A 65 8.08 -3.14 9.95
C VAL A 65 8.19 -4.49 10.62
N PHE A 66 7.07 -5.02 11.11
CA PHE A 66 6.97 -6.30 11.78
C PHE A 66 6.01 -7.22 11.04
N PHE A 67 6.49 -8.43 10.74
CA PHE A 67 5.73 -9.50 10.09
C PHE A 67 6.37 -10.86 10.42
N ALA A 68 5.55 -11.89 10.65
CA ALA A 68 6.00 -13.27 10.92
C ALA A 68 7.10 -13.39 11.99
N ASP A 69 6.96 -12.67 13.09
CA ASP A 69 7.93 -12.58 14.20
C ASP A 69 9.29 -11.96 13.84
N GLU A 70 9.43 -11.45 12.61
CA GLU A 70 10.62 -10.78 12.13
C GLU A 70 10.46 -9.26 12.12
N LYS A 71 11.55 -8.55 12.41
CA LYS A 71 11.62 -7.09 12.48
C LYS A 71 12.52 -6.56 11.37
N PHE A 72 11.93 -5.84 10.43
CA PHE A 72 12.63 -5.20 9.32
C PHE A 72 12.85 -3.71 9.65
N PRO A 73 14.11 -3.24 9.76
CA PRO A 73 14.37 -1.82 9.98
C PRO A 73 13.92 -1.00 8.77
N MET A 74 13.47 0.24 9.01
CA MET A 74 13.18 1.19 7.93
C MET A 74 14.11 2.40 7.97
N GLY A 75 14.40 2.95 6.79
CA GLY A 75 15.06 4.24 6.62
C GLY A 75 14.04 5.30 6.23
N CYS A 76 13.94 6.40 6.98
CA CYS A 76 12.96 7.45 6.70
C CYS A 76 13.62 8.76 6.24
N HIS A 77 12.98 9.40 5.25
CA HIS A 77 13.32 10.72 4.74
C HIS A 77 12.14 11.66 4.96
N LEU A 78 12.39 12.79 5.61
CA LEU A 78 11.40 13.84 5.85
C LEU A 78 11.63 14.99 4.88
N GLU A 79 10.62 15.31 4.07
CA GLU A 79 10.59 16.43 3.14
C GLU A 79 9.30 17.23 3.35
N GLY A 80 9.41 18.41 3.97
CA GLY A 80 8.24 19.22 4.33
C GLY A 80 7.32 18.49 5.31
N SER A 81 6.05 18.32 4.93
CA SER A 81 5.03 17.57 5.68
C SER A 81 4.91 16.10 5.24
N VAL A 82 5.82 15.60 4.41
CA VAL A 82 5.78 14.22 3.89
C VAL A 82 6.95 13.42 4.43
N LEU A 83 6.65 12.26 5.00
CA LEU A 83 7.64 11.29 5.46
C LEU A 83 7.60 10.06 4.58
N GLN A 84 8.71 9.77 3.94
CA GLN A 84 8.88 8.56 3.14
C GLN A 84 9.80 7.59 3.87
N CYS A 85 9.29 6.42 4.22
CA CYS A 85 10.05 5.37 4.89
C CYS A 85 10.19 4.14 3.99
N THR A 86 11.41 3.63 3.85
CA THR A 86 11.71 2.44 3.03
C THR A 86 12.11 1.25 3.90
N THR A 87 11.66 0.05 3.55
CA THR A 87 11.99 -1.20 4.25
C THR A 87 12.32 -2.34 3.28
N SER A 88 12.76 -3.47 3.82
CA SER A 88 13.09 -4.67 3.04
C SER A 88 11.93 -5.16 2.17
N ARG A 89 12.26 -5.53 0.92
CA ARG A 89 11.35 -6.20 -0.03
C ARG A 89 10.78 -7.52 0.48
N ALA A 90 11.38 -8.14 1.48
CA ALA A 90 10.85 -9.37 2.10
C ALA A 90 9.44 -9.18 2.68
N THR A 91 9.02 -7.94 2.90
CA THR A 91 7.69 -7.58 3.39
C THR A 91 6.61 -7.54 2.30
N ALA A 92 6.96 -7.69 1.02
CA ALA A 92 6.02 -7.64 -0.09
C ALA A 92 4.97 -8.76 -0.08
N GLY A 93 3.74 -8.43 -0.47
CA GLY A 93 2.61 -9.36 -0.49
C GLY A 93 2.07 -9.74 0.89
N GLN A 94 2.48 -9.04 1.95
CA GLN A 94 2.13 -9.36 3.34
C GLN A 94 1.31 -8.26 4.00
N TYR A 95 0.47 -8.66 4.96
CA TYR A 95 -0.07 -7.73 5.96
C TYR A 95 0.98 -7.51 7.04
N VAL A 96 1.37 -6.26 7.23
CA VAL A 96 2.45 -5.88 8.12
C VAL A 96 2.00 -4.88 9.17
N THR A 97 2.72 -4.84 10.29
CA THR A 97 2.60 -3.78 11.29
C THR A 97 3.78 -2.82 11.16
N VAL A 98 3.52 -1.55 10.93
CA VAL A 98 4.53 -0.49 10.82
C VAL A 98 4.58 0.28 12.13
N ASN A 99 5.75 0.38 12.73
CA ASN A 99 5.98 1.17 13.94
C ASN A 99 6.96 2.31 13.61
N ILE A 100 6.54 3.56 13.80
CA ILE A 100 7.34 4.73 13.44
C ILE A 100 6.98 5.92 14.34
N GLY A 101 7.96 6.58 14.96
CA GLY A 101 7.71 7.75 15.81
C GLY A 101 6.75 7.51 16.99
N GLY A 102 6.61 6.25 17.45
CA GLY A 102 5.63 5.85 18.46
C GLY A 102 4.23 5.53 17.92
N PHE A 103 3.97 5.76 16.63
CA PHE A 103 2.73 5.40 15.94
C PHE A 103 2.79 3.97 15.43
N ILE A 104 1.61 3.34 15.33
CA ILE A 104 1.42 1.98 14.82
C ILE A 104 0.41 2.03 13.69
N PHE A 105 0.77 1.44 12.55
CA PHE A 105 -0.10 1.29 11.38
C PHE A 105 -0.17 -0.17 10.96
N TRP A 106 -1.32 -0.58 10.44
CA TRP A 106 -1.49 -1.88 9.79
C TRP A 106 -1.71 -1.63 8.31
N ALA A 107 -0.94 -2.31 7.47
CA ALA A 107 -1.00 -2.11 6.04
C ALA A 107 -0.75 -3.41 5.28
N PHE A 108 -1.40 -3.56 4.14
CA PHE A 108 -1.00 -4.55 3.14
C PHE A 108 0.12 -3.96 2.29
N VAL A 109 1.19 -4.72 2.08
CA VAL A 109 2.26 -4.34 1.18
C VAL A 109 2.00 -4.97 -0.19
N PRO A 110 1.84 -4.17 -1.26
CA PRO A 110 1.64 -4.70 -2.60
C PRO A 110 2.81 -5.58 -3.06
N GLU A 111 2.50 -6.58 -3.88
CA GLU A 111 3.53 -7.31 -4.62
C GLU A 111 4.15 -6.41 -5.70
N ARG A 112 5.36 -6.77 -6.15
CA ARG A 112 6.11 -5.98 -7.13
C ARG A 112 5.28 -5.78 -8.39
N GLY A 113 5.08 -4.53 -8.79
CA GLY A 113 4.31 -4.18 -9.99
C GLY A 113 2.81 -3.96 -9.76
N SER A 114 2.34 -3.92 -8.51
CA SER A 114 0.97 -3.51 -8.16
C SER A 114 0.92 -2.10 -7.56
N ALA A 115 1.76 -1.19 -8.07
CA ALA A 115 1.74 0.21 -7.66
C ALA A 115 0.50 0.90 -8.23
N GLU A 116 -0.57 0.93 -7.44
CA GLU A 116 -1.57 1.98 -7.51
C GLU A 116 -1.66 2.63 -6.14
N ALA A 117 -1.09 3.82 -6.07
CA ALA A 117 -1.27 4.72 -4.96
C ALA A 117 -1.94 5.97 -5.50
N SER A 118 -3.18 6.22 -5.08
CA SER A 118 -3.77 7.56 -5.03
C SER A 118 -5.14 7.50 -4.35
N GLU A 119 -5.21 8.00 -3.12
CA GLU A 119 -6.30 8.76 -2.44
C GLU A 119 -7.78 8.67 -2.86
N SER A 120 -8.18 7.56 -3.44
CA SER A 120 -9.55 7.06 -3.53
C SER A 120 -9.39 5.54 -3.47
N SER A 121 -10.25 4.83 -2.77
CA SER A 121 -10.21 3.36 -2.77
C SER A 121 -10.70 2.80 -4.11
N GLU A 122 -10.21 3.36 -5.21
CA GLU A 122 -10.51 2.91 -6.55
C GLU A 122 -9.57 1.75 -6.89
N TYR A 123 -10.16 0.66 -7.30
CA TYR A 123 -9.47 -0.49 -7.87
C TYR A 123 -9.31 -0.21 -9.35
N CYS A 124 -8.07 -0.10 -9.85
CA CYS A 124 -7.88 0.05 -11.28
C CYS A 124 -7.33 -1.20 -11.96
N TYR A 125 -7.77 -1.36 -13.20
CA TYR A 125 -7.52 -2.51 -14.04
C TYR A 125 -7.14 -2.02 -15.43
N GLY A 126 -6.16 -2.67 -16.06
CA GLY A 126 -5.84 -2.38 -17.45
C GLY A 126 -7.01 -2.71 -18.36
N VAL A 127 -7.20 -1.92 -19.42
CA VAL A 127 -8.13 -2.22 -20.51
C VAL A 127 -7.31 -2.55 -21.74
N TYR A 128 -7.48 -3.78 -22.22
CA TYR A 128 -6.70 -4.37 -23.31
C TYR A 128 -7.55 -4.54 -24.55
N ASP A 129 -6.94 -4.21 -25.69
CA ASP A 129 -7.49 -4.46 -27.01
C ASP A 129 -6.43 -5.11 -27.90
N VAL A 130 -6.88 -5.61 -29.04
CA VAL A 130 -6.03 -6.29 -30.01
C VAL A 130 -5.54 -5.29 -31.04
N TYR A 131 -4.22 -5.13 -31.11
CA TYR A 131 -3.58 -4.31 -32.10
C TYR A 131 -2.88 -5.18 -33.14
N TYR A 132 -3.01 -4.75 -34.40
CA TYR A 132 -2.26 -5.32 -35.52
C TYR A 132 -0.92 -4.60 -35.65
N ASP A 133 0.16 -5.34 -35.52
CA ASP A 133 1.51 -4.85 -35.81
C ASP A 133 1.85 -5.14 -37.27
N GLU A 134 1.81 -4.09 -38.10
CA GLU A 134 2.15 -4.15 -39.53
C GLU A 134 3.57 -4.67 -39.78
N SER A 135 4.50 -4.49 -38.83
CA SER A 135 5.90 -4.87 -38.98
C SER A 135 6.16 -6.36 -38.76
N SER A 136 5.32 -7.02 -37.96
CA SER A 136 5.42 -8.44 -37.65
C SER A 136 4.28 -9.27 -38.24
N GLU A 137 3.28 -8.63 -38.85
CA GLU A 137 2.02 -9.23 -39.29
C GLU A 137 1.30 -10.01 -38.17
N THR A 138 1.56 -9.67 -36.91
CA THR A 138 0.98 -10.33 -35.75
C THR A 138 -0.02 -9.46 -35.04
N HIS A 139 -1.01 -10.11 -34.43
CA HIS A 139 -1.95 -9.47 -33.52
C HIS A 139 -1.46 -9.68 -32.10
N SER A 140 -1.51 -8.63 -31.29
CA SER A 140 -1.11 -8.69 -29.89
C SER A 140 -2.09 -7.92 -29.03
N TRP A 141 -2.32 -8.43 -27.82
CA TRP A 141 -3.04 -7.69 -26.79
C TRP A 141 -2.15 -6.55 -26.30
N GLN A 142 -2.68 -5.33 -26.36
CA GLN A 142 -2.00 -4.15 -25.81
C GLN A 142 -2.98 -3.41 -24.91
N GLN A 143 -2.44 -2.95 -23.78
CA GLN A 143 -3.17 -2.05 -22.91
C GLN A 143 -3.25 -0.69 -23.59
N PHE A 144 -4.44 -0.14 -23.73
CA PHE A 144 -4.65 1.21 -24.27
C PHE A 144 -5.12 2.20 -23.20
N GLU A 145 -5.68 1.70 -22.09
CA GLU A 145 -6.19 2.55 -21.01
C GLU A 145 -6.13 1.83 -19.65
N THR A 146 -6.33 2.58 -18.57
CA THR A 146 -6.57 2.06 -17.22
C THR A 146 -7.95 2.50 -16.73
N HIS A 147 -8.79 1.54 -16.32
CA HIS A 147 -10.11 1.81 -15.77
C HIS A 147 -10.10 1.67 -14.24
N CYS A 148 -10.52 2.72 -13.53
CA CYS A 148 -10.62 2.77 -12.06
C CYS A 148 -12.08 2.71 -11.61
N GLN A 149 -12.37 1.97 -10.53
CA GLN A 149 -13.72 1.77 -9.98
C GLN A 149 -13.73 1.62 -8.45
N ASP A 150 -14.80 2.08 -7.78
CA ASP A 150 -14.90 2.12 -6.30
C ASP A 150 -14.96 0.74 -5.61
N ALA A 151 -15.25 -0.34 -6.36
CA ALA A 151 -15.36 -1.70 -5.85
C ALA A 151 -14.55 -2.66 -6.72
N PRO A 152 -14.04 -3.78 -6.19
CA PRO A 152 -13.32 -4.77 -6.99
C PRO A 152 -14.20 -5.31 -8.14
N ALA A 153 -13.61 -5.47 -9.31
CA ALA A 153 -14.28 -6.12 -10.44
C ALA A 153 -14.46 -7.62 -10.18
N ASN A 154 -15.60 -8.15 -10.62
CA ASN A 154 -15.91 -9.58 -10.64
C ASN A 154 -15.70 -10.12 -12.06
N TYR A 155 -15.30 -11.38 -12.17
CA TYR A 155 -15.16 -12.00 -13.49
C TYR A 155 -16.50 -11.99 -14.23
N GLY A 156 -16.49 -11.44 -15.44
CA GLY A 156 -17.69 -11.21 -16.26
C GLY A 156 -18.29 -9.81 -16.14
N ASP A 157 -17.75 -8.92 -15.31
CA ASP A 157 -18.13 -7.51 -15.32
C ASP A 157 -17.76 -6.87 -16.67
N LEU A 158 -18.63 -5.99 -17.19
CA LEU A 158 -18.48 -5.36 -18.50
C LEU A 158 -18.26 -3.85 -18.37
N LEU A 159 -17.29 -3.33 -19.14
CA LEU A 159 -17.26 -1.92 -19.55
C LEU A 159 -18.05 -1.81 -20.85
N GLU A 160 -19.30 -1.38 -20.76
CA GLU A 160 -20.19 -1.18 -21.91
C GLU A 160 -19.84 0.12 -22.64
N ASP A 161 -19.99 0.11 -23.97
CA ASP A 161 -19.79 1.28 -24.84
C ASP A 161 -18.43 2.00 -24.65
N TYR A 162 -17.40 1.26 -24.26
CA TYR A 162 -16.08 1.82 -23.98
C TYR A 162 -15.34 2.09 -25.29
N VAL A 163 -14.75 3.28 -25.43
CA VAL A 163 -14.14 3.72 -26.69
C VAL A 163 -12.63 3.61 -26.59
N ASN A 164 -12.05 2.69 -27.36
CA ASN A 164 -10.62 2.72 -27.64
C ASN A 164 -10.32 3.91 -28.59
N PRO A 165 -9.54 4.91 -28.18
CA PRO A 165 -9.29 6.11 -28.97
C PRO A 165 -8.58 5.83 -30.29
N ASP A 166 -7.83 4.72 -30.39
CA ASP A 166 -7.09 4.33 -31.59
C ASP A 166 -7.99 3.63 -32.62
N LEU A 167 -9.07 2.99 -32.18
CA LEU A 167 -10.03 2.29 -33.05
C LEU A 167 -11.25 3.16 -33.40
N GLY A 168 -11.64 4.07 -32.50
CA GLY A 168 -12.66 5.09 -32.74
C GLY A 168 -14.11 4.59 -32.78
N PHE A 169 -14.38 3.36 -32.33
CA PHE A 169 -15.72 2.82 -32.15
C PHE A 169 -15.90 2.22 -30.74
N PRO A 170 -17.11 2.34 -30.15
CA PRO A 170 -17.38 1.75 -28.83
C PRO A 170 -17.43 0.22 -28.93
N SER A 171 -16.90 -0.45 -27.91
CA SER A 171 -16.93 -1.90 -27.75
C SER A 171 -17.11 -2.26 -26.27
N ASP A 172 -17.57 -3.48 -26.03
CA ASP A 172 -17.67 -4.02 -24.68
C ASP A 172 -16.35 -4.71 -24.29
N TYR A 173 -15.89 -4.47 -23.07
CA TYR A 173 -14.69 -5.12 -22.52
C TYR A 173 -15.07 -5.91 -21.26
N GLU A 174 -14.66 -7.17 -21.19
CA GLU A 174 -15.01 -8.09 -20.09
C GLU A 174 -13.85 -8.28 -19.13
N PHE A 175 -14.15 -8.25 -17.83
CA PHE A 175 -13.17 -8.52 -16.79
C PHE A 175 -12.85 -10.03 -16.71
N LEU A 176 -11.62 -10.40 -17.05
CA LEU A 176 -11.18 -11.79 -17.12
C LEU A 176 -9.84 -12.00 -16.40
N PRO A 177 -9.54 -13.24 -15.97
CA PRO A 177 -8.25 -13.55 -15.34
C PRO A 177 -7.07 -13.61 -16.34
N ASN A 178 -7.37 -13.74 -17.63
CA ASN A 178 -6.39 -13.77 -18.73
C ASN A 178 -7.06 -13.30 -20.02
N SER A 179 -6.26 -12.86 -20.99
CA SER A 179 -6.77 -12.50 -22.31
C SER A 179 -7.42 -13.69 -23.03
N PRO A 180 -8.47 -13.44 -23.83
CA PRO A 180 -9.02 -14.44 -24.75
C PRO A 180 -7.95 -15.07 -25.67
N GLN A 181 -8.11 -16.36 -25.95
CA GLN A 181 -7.12 -17.20 -26.63
C GLN A 181 -7.20 -17.13 -28.17
N CYS A 182 -7.44 -15.95 -28.75
CA CYS A 182 -7.50 -15.78 -30.20
C CYS A 182 -6.15 -15.49 -30.87
N TYR A 183 -5.14 -15.06 -30.10
CA TYR A 183 -3.87 -14.59 -30.65
C TYR A 183 -2.64 -15.15 -29.93
N ALA A 184 -1.49 -15.09 -30.61
CA ALA A 184 -0.22 -15.46 -30.01
C ALA A 184 0.17 -14.45 -28.92
N ASN A 185 0.72 -14.94 -27.81
CA ASN A 185 1.09 -14.18 -26.61
C ASN A 185 -0.10 -13.69 -25.77
N PRO A 186 -0.76 -14.61 -25.03
CA PRO A 186 -1.81 -14.21 -24.11
C PRO A 186 -1.26 -13.35 -22.98
N VAL A 187 -2.03 -12.35 -22.57
CA VAL A 187 -1.77 -11.57 -21.36
C VAL A 187 -2.31 -12.35 -20.16
N VAL A 188 -1.46 -12.53 -19.15
CA VAL A 188 -1.80 -13.20 -17.90
C VAL A 188 -2.02 -12.12 -16.84
N GLY A 189 -3.21 -12.06 -16.27
CA GLY A 189 -3.56 -11.05 -15.27
C GLY A 189 -5.02 -10.62 -15.35
N ASN A 190 -5.54 -10.21 -14.20
CA ASN A 190 -6.89 -9.67 -14.05
C ASN A 190 -6.97 -8.31 -14.74
N ALA A 191 -7.76 -8.21 -15.81
CA ALA A 191 -7.92 -7.00 -16.60
C ALA A 191 -9.23 -7.04 -17.40
N TYR A 192 -9.62 -5.90 -17.97
CA TYR A 192 -10.69 -5.84 -18.96
C TYR A 192 -10.14 -6.12 -20.35
N TYR A 193 -10.74 -7.06 -21.07
CA TYR A 193 -10.31 -7.46 -22.41
C TYR A 193 -11.44 -7.27 -23.42
N GLY A 194 -11.10 -6.75 -24.59
CA GLY A 194 -12.01 -6.73 -25.73
C GLY A 194 -12.36 -8.13 -26.20
N VAL A 195 -13.34 -8.23 -27.10
CA VAL A 195 -13.70 -9.50 -27.73
C VAL A 195 -12.68 -9.87 -28.80
N CYS A 196 -12.49 -11.17 -29.02
CA CYS A 196 -11.78 -11.64 -30.19
C CYS A 196 -12.50 -11.17 -31.46
N PRO A 197 -11.82 -10.45 -32.36
CA PRO A 197 -12.34 -10.14 -33.69
C PRO A 197 -12.82 -11.42 -34.39
N SER A 198 -14.02 -11.36 -34.95
CA SER A 198 -14.63 -12.44 -35.72
C SER A 198 -14.08 -12.53 -37.14
#